data_AF-A0A3D2S7Q9-F1
#
_entry.id   AF-A0A3D2S7Q9-F1
#
_cell.length_a   1.000
_cell.length_b   1.000
_cell.length_c   1.000
_cell.angle_alpha   90.00
_cell.angle_beta   90.00
_cell.angle_gamma   90.00
#
_symmetry.space_group_name_H-M   'P 1'
#
loop_
_entity.id
_entity.type
_entity.pdbx_description
1 polymer ?
#
loop_
_entity_poly.entity_id
_entity_poly.type
_entity_poly.pdbx_seq_one_letter_code
_entity_poly.pdbx_strand_id
1 'polypeptide(L)'
;MNIIFQLLMLFSIGPQQADQLLINGRIYTVDSAFSMVQALAIKDGIIIGTGTSAAIQTRFTAPVTTDLKGNFVLPGFNDGHCHFLHYGITSLYTPLTGLTSFEAVLNAVKQHDPATTGGWLLGRGWDQNLWEGAQFPDCKALDSLYPNIPVYLIRVDGHAALANTKALEMAGIFAGMEVQGGRVVAHGDKCTGLLIDNAMEPIKNILPEKDPEFLAQALQRAQQECLRHGLTSVQDAGLKDYQLAALKTAKASGSLPIRVNAMISATANGLYSLLEEGPYISDDLTIRSVKVYGDGALGSRGAALLEPYSDDPENSGLLMFTEDSLLALAKACDAAGFQVCVHAIGDAANRQVLDVYEQVLQGANNKRWRIEHCQIIHPDDMS
;
A
#
# COMPACT_ATOMS: atom_id res chain seq x y z
N MET A 1 -26.63 54.61 -51.56
CA MET A 1 -27.00 54.21 -50.20
C MET A 1 -26.61 52.76 -50.02
N ASN A 2 -25.55 52.50 -49.23
CA ASN A 2 -25.28 51.29 -48.43
C ASN A 2 -23.77 51.17 -48.19
N ILE A 3 -23.33 51.89 -47.15
CA ILE A 3 -22.06 51.67 -46.46
C ILE A 3 -22.31 50.47 -45.54
N ILE A 4 -21.66 49.33 -45.82
CA ILE A 4 -21.66 48.18 -44.91
C ILE A 4 -20.62 48.48 -43.82
N PHE A 5 -21.10 48.78 -42.62
CA PHE A 5 -20.30 48.89 -41.40
C PHE A 5 -19.94 47.47 -40.94
N GLN A 6 -18.68 47.04 -41.11
CA GLN A 6 -18.15 45.88 -40.42
C GLN A 6 -17.77 46.31 -38.99
N LEU A 7 -18.59 45.93 -38.02
CA LEU A 7 -18.29 46.05 -36.60
C LEU A 7 -17.25 44.97 -36.24
N LEU A 8 -15.97 45.35 -36.13
CA LEU A 8 -14.95 44.56 -35.45
C LEU A 8 -15.28 44.58 -33.95
N MET A 9 -15.92 43.53 -33.45
CA MET A 9 -15.95 43.27 -32.01
C MET A 9 -14.54 42.86 -31.57
N LEU A 10 -13.76 43.84 -31.12
CA LEU A 10 -12.59 43.61 -30.29
C LEU A 10 -13.07 43.02 -28.96
N PHE A 11 -13.13 41.69 -28.86
CA PHE A 11 -13.15 41.06 -27.55
C PHE A 11 -11.84 41.45 -26.85
N SER A 12 -11.95 42.34 -25.87
CA SER A 12 -10.91 42.54 -24.86
C SER A 12 -10.69 41.18 -24.20
N ILE A 13 -9.67 40.43 -24.64
CA ILE A 13 -9.20 39.23 -23.96
C ILE A 13 -8.48 39.72 -22.71
N GLY A 14 -9.25 40.03 -21.67
CA GLY A 14 -8.73 40.29 -20.35
C GLY A 14 -8.02 39.04 -19.80
N PRO A 15 -7.13 39.19 -18.82
CA PRO A 15 -6.48 38.06 -18.19
C PRO A 15 -7.51 37.08 -17.62
N GLN A 16 -7.25 35.78 -17.78
CA GLN A 16 -8.11 34.71 -17.30
C GLN A 16 -8.00 34.60 -15.76
N GLN A 17 -9.11 34.31 -15.09
CA GLN A 17 -9.12 34.14 -13.63
C GLN A 17 -8.52 32.79 -13.20
N ALA A 18 -7.67 32.83 -12.18
CA ALA A 18 -7.09 31.71 -11.46
C ALA A 18 -7.26 31.92 -9.94
N ASP A 19 -7.12 30.87 -9.13
CA ASP A 19 -7.20 30.98 -7.67
C ASP A 19 -5.85 31.33 -7.06
N GLN A 20 -4.77 30.80 -7.65
CA GLN A 20 -3.41 31.03 -7.21
C GLN A 20 -2.44 31.10 -8.39
N LEU A 21 -1.50 32.05 -8.33
CA LEU A 21 -0.29 32.04 -9.15
C LEU A 21 0.92 31.67 -8.29
N LEU A 22 1.76 30.76 -8.78
CA LEU A 22 3.10 30.54 -8.26
C LEU A 22 4.08 31.14 -9.27
N ILE A 23 4.99 32.01 -8.84
CA ILE A 23 5.92 32.70 -9.73
C ILE A 23 7.36 32.62 -9.23
N ASN A 24 8.31 32.93 -10.12
CA ASN A 24 9.74 33.01 -9.80
C ASN A 24 10.27 31.70 -9.16
N GLY A 25 9.84 30.56 -9.67
CA GLY A 25 10.28 29.23 -9.23
C GLY A 25 11.22 28.54 -10.23
N ARG A 26 11.69 27.36 -9.83
CA ARG A 26 12.28 26.33 -10.69
C ARG A 26 11.37 25.11 -10.68
N ILE A 27 10.39 25.10 -11.57
CA ILE A 27 9.24 24.20 -11.50
C ILE A 27 9.42 23.09 -12.53
N TYR A 28 9.59 21.85 -12.07
CA TYR A 28 9.65 20.68 -12.93
C TYR A 28 8.24 20.25 -13.33
N THR A 29 7.97 20.20 -14.64
CA THR A 29 6.65 19.78 -15.15
C THR A 29 6.53 18.26 -15.29
N VAL A 30 7.67 17.58 -15.47
CA VAL A 30 7.75 16.13 -15.75
C VAL A 30 6.92 15.76 -16.99
N ASP A 31 6.88 16.65 -17.97
CA ASP A 31 6.39 16.32 -19.32
C ASP A 31 7.39 15.43 -20.07
N SER A 32 7.02 15.02 -21.29
CA SER A 32 7.90 14.16 -22.13
C SER A 32 9.27 14.75 -22.45
N ALA A 33 9.44 16.07 -22.31
CA ALA A 33 10.71 16.77 -22.51
C ALA A 33 11.44 17.06 -21.19
N PHE A 34 10.87 16.64 -20.05
CA PHE A 34 11.34 17.00 -18.70
C PHE A 34 11.55 18.51 -18.53
N SER A 35 10.61 19.32 -19.04
CA SER A 35 10.75 20.76 -19.06
C SER A 35 10.74 21.39 -17.66
N MET A 36 11.40 22.55 -17.56
CA MET A 36 11.38 23.41 -16.38
C MET A 36 10.77 24.76 -16.72
N VAL A 37 9.84 25.23 -15.90
CA VAL A 37 9.17 26.53 -16.03
C VAL A 37 9.39 27.38 -14.77
N GLN A 38 9.00 28.66 -14.84
CA GLN A 38 9.19 29.60 -13.74
C GLN A 38 7.90 29.87 -12.95
N ALA A 39 6.74 29.58 -13.53
CA ALA A 39 5.46 29.91 -12.95
C ALA A 39 4.33 28.95 -13.33
N LEU A 40 3.34 28.85 -12.44
CA LEU A 40 2.09 28.10 -12.60
C LEU A 40 0.89 29.01 -12.32
N ALA A 41 -0.21 28.80 -13.05
CA ALA A 41 -1.54 29.29 -12.71
C ALA A 41 -2.42 28.10 -12.34
N ILE A 42 -3.08 28.17 -11.18
CA ILE A 42 -3.87 27.08 -10.60
C ILE A 42 -5.31 27.56 -10.42
N LYS A 43 -6.26 26.74 -10.82
CA LYS A 43 -7.70 26.95 -10.61
C LYS A 43 -8.38 25.63 -10.27
N ASP A 44 -9.19 25.60 -9.21
CA ASP A 44 -9.91 24.43 -8.73
C ASP A 44 -8.99 23.20 -8.55
N GLY A 45 -7.76 23.44 -8.06
CA GLY A 45 -6.73 22.40 -7.90
C GLY A 45 -6.07 21.91 -9.19
N ILE A 46 -6.43 22.47 -10.35
CA ILE A 46 -5.90 22.11 -11.66
C ILE A 46 -4.92 23.18 -12.15
N ILE A 47 -3.79 22.76 -12.71
CA ILE A 47 -2.86 23.66 -13.39
C ILE A 47 -3.45 24.06 -14.74
N ILE A 48 -3.79 25.35 -14.89
CA ILE A 48 -4.40 25.91 -16.11
C ILE A 48 -3.41 26.72 -16.96
N GLY A 49 -2.18 26.89 -16.48
CA GLY A 49 -1.11 27.55 -17.23
C GLY A 49 0.26 27.31 -16.64
N THR A 50 1.26 27.20 -17.51
CA THR A 50 2.69 27.10 -17.18
C THR A 50 3.50 28.06 -18.05
N GLY A 51 4.66 28.54 -17.58
CA GLY A 51 5.54 29.37 -18.39
C GLY A 51 6.54 30.22 -17.59
N THR A 52 6.98 31.33 -18.19
CA THR A 52 7.75 32.35 -17.48
C THR A 52 6.86 33.12 -16.50
N SER A 53 7.43 33.71 -15.45
CA SER A 53 6.67 34.53 -14.49
C SER A 53 5.91 35.66 -15.17
N ALA A 54 6.57 36.38 -16.09
CA ALA A 54 5.96 37.48 -16.82
C ALA A 54 4.80 37.02 -17.71
N ALA A 55 4.93 35.86 -18.39
CA ALA A 55 3.87 35.33 -19.24
C ALA A 55 2.63 34.93 -18.42
N ILE A 56 2.84 34.26 -17.27
CA ILE A 56 1.74 33.87 -16.38
C ILE A 56 1.04 35.09 -15.79
N GLN A 57 1.78 36.09 -15.32
CA GLN A 57 1.21 37.32 -14.76
C GLN A 57 0.50 38.20 -15.80
N THR A 58 0.87 38.09 -17.07
CA THR A 58 0.17 38.79 -18.17
C THR A 58 -1.12 38.08 -18.53
N ARG A 59 -1.10 36.75 -18.57
CA ARG A 59 -2.23 35.93 -19.03
C ARG A 59 -3.29 35.69 -17.95
N PHE A 60 -2.91 35.68 -16.68
CA PHE A 60 -3.79 35.33 -15.57
C PHE A 60 -3.79 36.37 -14.45
N THR A 61 -4.94 36.51 -13.80
CA THR A 61 -5.08 37.23 -12.52
C THR A 61 -5.58 36.26 -11.45
N ALA A 62 -5.06 36.40 -10.23
CA ALA A 62 -5.50 35.59 -9.09
C ALA A 62 -5.52 36.43 -7.80
N PRO A 63 -6.37 36.09 -6.83
CA PRO A 63 -6.38 36.75 -5.52
C PRO A 63 -5.09 36.45 -4.72
N VAL A 64 -4.41 35.34 -5.01
CA VAL A 64 -3.17 34.94 -4.33
C VAL A 64 -2.06 34.77 -5.36
N THR A 65 -0.93 35.45 -5.14
CA THR A 65 0.30 35.24 -5.90
C THR A 65 1.45 34.96 -4.93
N THR A 66 2.12 33.82 -5.11
CA THR A 66 3.23 33.37 -4.27
C THR A 66 4.54 33.48 -5.05
N ASP A 67 5.45 34.32 -4.57
CA ASP A 67 6.84 34.37 -5.05
C ASP A 67 7.65 33.23 -4.41
N LEU A 68 8.09 32.28 -5.24
CA LEU A 68 8.85 31.11 -4.83
C LEU A 68 10.34 31.42 -4.57
N LYS A 69 10.81 32.64 -4.86
CA LYS A 69 12.19 33.12 -4.58
C LYS A 69 13.27 32.21 -5.17
N GLY A 70 13.02 31.66 -6.35
CA GLY A 70 13.90 30.74 -7.06
C GLY A 70 13.94 29.33 -6.47
N ASN A 71 13.07 28.98 -5.51
CA ASN A 71 12.96 27.63 -4.98
C ASN A 71 12.38 26.65 -6.00
N PHE A 72 12.62 25.37 -5.75
CA PHE A 72 12.15 24.28 -6.59
C PHE A 72 10.71 23.90 -6.27
N VAL A 73 9.96 23.55 -7.31
CA VAL A 73 8.65 22.89 -7.20
C VAL A 73 8.72 21.60 -7.99
N LEU A 74 8.35 20.51 -7.33
CA LEU A 74 8.25 19.18 -7.90
C LEU A 74 6.78 18.76 -7.88
N PRO A 75 6.33 17.90 -8.82
CA PRO A 75 5.08 17.19 -8.62
C PRO A 75 5.13 16.44 -7.29
N GLY A 76 4.01 16.43 -6.56
CA GLY A 76 3.90 15.61 -5.35
C GLY A 76 4.18 14.15 -5.69
N PHE A 77 4.92 13.46 -4.82
CA PHE A 77 5.29 12.08 -5.07
C PHE A 77 4.06 11.17 -5.08
N ASN A 78 4.13 10.15 -5.93
CA ASN A 78 3.13 9.10 -6.03
C ASN A 78 3.78 7.76 -5.66
N ASP A 79 3.33 7.15 -4.57
CA ASP A 79 3.74 5.79 -4.24
C ASP A 79 3.03 4.80 -5.18
N GLY A 80 3.81 4.06 -5.96
CA GLY A 80 3.32 3.10 -6.95
C GLY A 80 2.76 1.82 -6.34
N HIS A 81 3.14 1.48 -5.10
CA HIS A 81 2.68 0.31 -4.38
C HIS A 81 3.01 0.43 -2.90
N CYS A 82 1.98 0.48 -2.06
CA CYS A 82 2.16 0.50 -0.62
C CYS A 82 1.00 -0.22 0.09
N HIS A 83 1.10 -0.27 1.41
CA HIS A 83 0.02 -0.72 2.28
C HIS A 83 -0.36 0.42 3.21
N PHE A 84 -0.98 1.46 2.67
CA PHE A 84 -1.16 2.77 3.28
C PHE A 84 -2.06 2.73 4.53
N LEU A 85 -3.27 2.18 4.44
CA LEU A 85 -4.14 2.06 5.61
C LEU A 85 -3.60 1.02 6.60
N HIS A 86 -2.95 -0.05 6.13
CA HIS A 86 -2.28 -1.00 7.01
C HIS A 86 -1.13 -0.35 7.79
N TYR A 87 -0.35 0.52 7.13
CA TYR A 87 0.68 1.33 7.78
C TYR A 87 0.05 2.21 8.87
N GLY A 88 -1.07 2.89 8.57
CA GLY A 88 -1.84 3.63 9.57
C GLY A 88 -2.24 2.77 10.77
N ILE A 89 -2.84 1.60 10.53
CA ILE A 89 -3.29 0.67 11.56
C ILE A 89 -2.13 0.23 12.46
N THR A 90 -1.03 -0.20 11.85
CA THR A 90 0.13 -0.71 12.60
C THR A 90 0.93 0.39 13.27
N SER A 91 0.83 1.64 12.81
CA SER A 91 1.44 2.79 13.47
C SER A 91 0.77 3.18 14.79
N LEU A 92 -0.46 2.69 15.04
CA LEU A 92 -1.16 2.83 16.31
C LEU A 92 -0.82 1.70 17.31
N TYR A 93 -0.05 0.70 16.88
CA TYR A 93 0.46 -0.33 17.78
C TYR A 93 1.62 0.20 18.61
N THR A 94 2.03 -0.57 19.62
CA THR A 94 3.22 -0.25 20.42
C THR A 94 4.44 -0.09 19.49
N PRO A 95 5.13 1.07 19.48
CA PRO A 95 6.28 1.29 18.64
C PRO A 95 7.50 0.56 19.20
N LEU A 96 8.08 -0.35 18.43
CA LEU A 96 9.24 -1.16 18.84
C LEU A 96 10.51 -0.89 18.02
N THR A 97 10.42 -0.01 17.01
CA THR A 97 11.54 0.35 16.14
C THR A 97 12.66 1.02 16.92
N GLY A 98 13.90 0.57 16.69
CA GLY A 98 15.11 1.14 17.29
C GLY A 98 15.38 0.72 18.73
N LEU A 99 14.55 -0.14 19.32
CA LEU A 99 14.81 -0.70 20.65
C LEU A 99 15.96 -1.72 20.59
N THR A 100 16.97 -1.54 21.43
CA THR A 100 18.24 -2.27 21.37
C THR A 100 18.30 -3.49 22.30
N SER A 101 17.20 -3.87 22.95
CA SER A 101 17.11 -5.12 23.70
C SER A 101 15.67 -5.64 23.79
N PHE A 102 15.51 -6.94 24.03
CA PHE A 102 14.19 -7.51 24.30
C PHE A 102 13.58 -6.96 25.59
N GLU A 103 14.39 -6.63 26.60
CA GLU A 103 13.90 -5.96 27.81
C GLU A 103 13.27 -4.59 27.50
N ALA A 104 13.88 -3.82 26.59
CA ALA A 104 13.31 -2.55 26.14
C ALA A 104 11.97 -2.76 25.42
N VAL A 105 11.84 -3.83 24.61
CA VAL A 105 10.57 -4.24 24.00
C VAL A 105 9.52 -4.54 25.07
N LEU A 106 9.85 -5.35 26.07
CA LEU A 106 8.94 -5.68 27.17
C LEU A 106 8.49 -4.43 27.94
N ASN A 107 9.41 -3.49 28.17
CA ASN A 107 9.09 -2.24 28.86
C ASN A 107 8.18 -1.33 28.03
N ALA A 108 8.32 -1.29 26.71
CA ALA A 108 7.41 -0.57 25.83
C ALA A 108 6.00 -1.20 25.85
N VAL A 109 5.91 -2.52 25.75
CA VAL A 109 4.63 -3.25 25.77
C VAL A 109 3.88 -3.06 27.10
N LYS A 110 4.59 -2.96 28.23
CA LYS A 110 4.00 -2.65 29.55
C LYS A 110 3.27 -1.31 29.63
N GLN A 111 3.62 -0.35 28.78
CA GLN A 111 2.98 0.97 28.77
C GLN A 111 1.72 1.02 27.90
N HIS A 112 1.42 -0.04 27.15
CA HIS A 112 0.29 -0.06 26.22
C HIS A 112 -0.96 -0.64 26.89
N ASP A 113 -2.09 0.05 26.75
CA ASP A 113 -3.38 -0.43 27.24
C ASP A 113 -4.03 -1.34 26.19
N PRO A 114 -4.21 -2.63 26.47
CA PRO A 114 -4.83 -3.55 25.52
C PRO A 114 -6.28 -3.18 25.16
N ALA A 115 -6.98 -2.41 25.98
CA ALA A 115 -8.32 -1.92 25.64
C ALA A 115 -8.33 -1.07 24.36
N THR A 116 -7.24 -0.36 24.08
CA THR A 116 -7.09 0.48 22.88
C THR A 116 -6.93 -0.31 21.58
N THR A 117 -6.68 -1.62 21.67
CA THR A 117 -6.52 -2.51 20.51
C THR A 117 -7.41 -3.76 20.58
N GLY A 118 -8.53 -3.68 21.31
CA GLY A 118 -9.55 -4.73 21.35
C GLY A 118 -9.19 -5.90 22.27
N GLY A 119 -8.47 -5.63 23.36
CA GLY A 119 -8.05 -6.62 24.36
C GLY A 119 -6.76 -7.36 24.03
N TRP A 120 -6.04 -6.94 22.98
CA TRP A 120 -4.74 -7.50 22.59
C TRP A 120 -3.61 -6.56 22.97
N LEU A 121 -2.40 -7.09 23.12
CA LEU A 121 -1.18 -6.28 23.13
C LEU A 121 -0.50 -6.39 21.79
N LEU A 122 -0.64 -5.35 20.97
CA LEU A 122 -0.09 -5.28 19.63
C LEU A 122 1.13 -4.37 19.59
N GLY A 123 2.17 -4.80 18.88
CA GLY A 123 3.38 -4.03 18.67
C GLY A 123 3.96 -4.27 17.29
N ARG A 124 4.74 -3.29 16.79
CA ARG A 124 5.46 -3.43 15.51
C ARG A 124 6.82 -2.78 15.57
N GLY A 125 7.81 -3.40 14.94
CA GLY A 125 9.10 -2.78 14.63
C GLY A 125 10.30 -3.35 15.36
N TRP A 126 10.14 -4.42 16.15
CA TRP A 126 11.30 -4.99 16.84
C TRP A 126 12.27 -5.58 15.81
N ASP A 127 13.57 -5.44 16.10
CA ASP A 127 14.64 -5.97 15.25
C ASP A 127 15.74 -6.53 16.15
N GLN A 128 15.83 -7.86 16.20
CA GLN A 128 16.82 -8.54 17.01
C GLN A 128 18.25 -8.26 16.55
N ASN A 129 18.47 -7.81 15.31
CA ASN A 129 19.80 -7.44 14.84
C ASN A 129 20.41 -6.25 15.60
N LEU A 130 19.57 -5.46 16.28
CA LEU A 130 20.01 -4.35 17.14
C LEU A 130 20.39 -4.81 18.56
N TRP A 131 20.18 -6.09 18.89
CA TRP A 131 20.39 -6.63 20.23
C TRP A 131 21.72 -7.34 20.33
N GLU A 132 22.30 -7.37 21.53
CA GLU A 132 23.50 -8.16 21.78
C GLU A 132 23.26 -9.64 21.46
N GLY A 133 24.11 -10.22 20.60
CA GLY A 133 24.00 -11.61 20.16
C GLY A 133 22.99 -11.90 19.05
N ALA A 134 22.16 -10.92 18.65
CA ALA A 134 21.19 -11.01 17.55
C ALA A 134 20.23 -12.22 17.62
N GLN A 135 19.94 -12.72 18.82
CA GLN A 135 19.10 -13.90 19.00
C GLN A 135 17.62 -13.54 18.95
N PHE A 136 16.83 -14.40 18.32
CA PHE A 136 15.38 -14.28 18.39
C PHE A 136 14.88 -14.50 19.81
N PRO A 137 13.86 -13.73 20.26
CA PRO A 137 13.26 -13.91 21.56
C PRO A 137 12.35 -15.15 21.59
N ASP A 138 12.02 -15.61 22.80
CA ASP A 138 10.92 -16.57 23.04
C ASP A 138 9.76 -15.91 23.82
N CYS A 139 8.62 -16.59 23.85
CA CYS A 139 7.40 -16.07 24.47
C CYS A 139 7.39 -16.12 26.00
N LYS A 140 8.37 -16.73 26.68
CA LYS A 140 8.29 -17.00 28.12
C LYS A 140 8.12 -15.73 28.95
N ALA A 141 8.83 -14.67 28.58
CA ALA A 141 8.71 -13.38 29.26
C ALA A 141 7.33 -12.76 29.05
N LEU A 142 6.76 -12.89 27.85
CA LEU A 142 5.40 -12.44 27.56
C LEU A 142 4.35 -13.26 28.30
N ASP A 143 4.52 -14.58 28.39
CA ASP A 143 3.63 -15.48 29.14
C ASP A 143 3.62 -15.13 30.63
N SER A 144 4.79 -14.80 31.20
CA SER A 144 4.89 -14.39 32.60
C SER A 144 4.23 -13.04 32.88
N LEU A 145 4.32 -12.08 31.95
CA LEU A 145 3.74 -10.75 32.11
C LEU A 145 2.24 -10.73 31.81
N TYR A 146 1.81 -11.54 30.84
CA TYR A 146 0.49 -11.51 30.24
C TYR A 146 -0.10 -12.92 30.07
N PRO A 147 -0.34 -13.65 31.17
CA PRO A 147 -0.82 -15.04 31.08
C PRO A 147 -2.22 -15.14 30.46
N ASN A 148 -3.03 -14.08 30.57
CA ASN A 148 -4.43 -14.08 30.12
C ASN A 148 -4.71 -13.06 29.01
N ILE A 149 -3.71 -12.28 28.59
CA ILE A 149 -3.86 -11.25 27.56
C ILE A 149 -3.06 -11.71 26.33
N PRO A 150 -3.68 -11.85 25.16
CA PRO A 150 -2.97 -12.26 23.96
C PRO A 150 -2.01 -11.15 23.50
N VAL A 151 -0.77 -11.52 23.21
CA VAL A 151 0.29 -10.62 22.75
C VAL A 151 0.72 -11.02 21.35
N TYR A 152 0.88 -10.05 20.45
CA TYR A 152 1.38 -10.25 19.10
C TYR A 152 2.26 -9.08 18.65
N LEU A 153 3.57 -9.33 18.54
CA LEU A 153 4.59 -8.32 18.24
C LEU A 153 5.20 -8.60 16.87
N ILE A 154 5.00 -7.70 15.92
CA ILE A 154 5.45 -7.84 14.54
C ILE A 154 6.88 -7.31 14.40
N ARG A 155 7.75 -8.08 13.73
CA ARG A 155 9.13 -7.69 13.42
C ARG A 155 9.17 -6.50 12.46
N VAL A 156 10.29 -5.77 12.42
CA VAL A 156 10.50 -4.60 11.54
C VAL A 156 10.16 -4.85 10.06
N ASP A 157 10.45 -6.04 9.55
CA ASP A 157 10.24 -6.43 8.15
C ASP A 157 8.84 -7.00 7.87
N GLY A 158 8.04 -7.27 8.91
CA GLY A 158 6.71 -7.86 8.77
C GLY A 158 6.69 -9.36 8.40
N HIS A 159 7.85 -10.02 8.30
CA HIS A 159 7.98 -11.44 7.93
C HIS A 159 8.11 -12.38 9.13
N ALA A 160 8.13 -11.82 10.34
CA ALA A 160 8.03 -12.59 11.57
C ALA A 160 7.20 -11.88 12.62
N ALA A 161 6.66 -12.64 13.56
CA ALA A 161 6.07 -12.11 14.78
C ALA A 161 6.36 -13.00 15.98
N LEU A 162 6.42 -12.37 17.16
CA LEU A 162 6.45 -13.04 18.43
C LEU A 162 5.04 -13.00 19.05
N ALA A 163 4.46 -14.18 19.27
CA ALA A 163 3.18 -14.38 19.93
C ALA A 163 3.37 -15.06 21.27
N ASN A 164 2.56 -14.70 22.28
CA ASN A 164 2.54 -15.44 23.54
C ASN A 164 1.69 -16.72 23.44
N THR A 165 1.81 -17.60 24.42
CA THR A 165 1.09 -18.88 24.47
C THR A 165 -0.42 -18.66 24.36
N LYS A 166 -0.95 -17.63 25.03
CA LYS A 166 -2.38 -17.28 24.94
C LYS A 166 -2.84 -17.01 23.51
N ALA A 167 -2.07 -16.23 22.75
CA ALA A 167 -2.38 -15.93 21.34
C ALA A 167 -2.27 -17.17 20.44
N LEU A 168 -1.25 -18.02 20.68
CA LEU A 168 -1.08 -19.28 19.95
C LEU A 168 -2.26 -20.23 20.18
N GLU A 169 -2.70 -20.41 21.42
CA GLU A 169 -3.85 -21.25 21.79
C GLU A 169 -5.14 -20.76 21.13
N MET A 170 -5.39 -19.46 21.16
CA MET A 170 -6.56 -18.86 20.52
C MET A 170 -6.56 -19.09 19.00
N ALA A 171 -5.39 -19.11 18.37
CA ALA A 171 -5.22 -19.36 16.94
C ALA A 171 -5.09 -20.85 16.58
N GLY A 172 -5.10 -21.75 17.57
CA GLY A 172 -4.93 -23.20 17.36
C GLY A 172 -3.54 -23.59 16.88
N ILE A 173 -2.50 -22.78 17.13
CA ILE A 173 -1.12 -23.05 16.71
C ILE A 173 -0.42 -23.95 17.74
N PHE A 174 0.22 -25.02 17.25
CA PHE A 174 0.93 -25.99 18.09
C PHE A 174 2.30 -26.38 17.50
N ALA A 175 3.17 -26.98 18.32
CA ALA A 175 4.51 -27.39 17.91
C ALA A 175 4.45 -28.51 16.87
N GLY A 176 5.23 -28.38 15.78
CA GLY A 176 5.21 -29.31 14.66
C GLY A 176 4.06 -29.08 13.67
N MET A 177 3.26 -28.02 13.84
CA MET A 177 2.33 -27.58 12.81
C MET A 177 3.08 -27.25 11.52
N GLU A 178 2.77 -27.98 10.46
CA GLU A 178 3.26 -27.69 9.11
C GLU A 178 2.44 -26.53 8.52
N VAL A 179 3.12 -25.47 8.10
CA VAL A 179 2.52 -24.34 7.42
C VAL A 179 3.23 -24.14 6.10
N GLN A 180 2.49 -24.26 5.01
CA GLN A 180 3.09 -24.07 3.70
C GLN A 180 3.54 -22.62 3.51
N GLY A 181 4.79 -22.41 3.10
CA GLY A 181 5.37 -21.05 2.97
C GLY A 181 5.50 -20.30 4.30
N GLY A 182 5.53 -21.01 5.42
CA GLY A 182 5.69 -20.43 6.75
C GLY A 182 6.33 -21.40 7.72
N ARG A 183 6.66 -20.92 8.92
CA ARG A 183 7.24 -21.78 9.95
C ARG A 183 6.82 -21.38 11.35
N VAL A 184 6.33 -22.36 12.11
CA VAL A 184 6.16 -22.26 13.57
C VAL A 184 7.46 -22.73 14.21
N VAL A 185 8.17 -21.82 14.89
CA VAL A 185 9.46 -22.18 15.53
C VAL A 185 9.17 -22.82 16.89
N ALA A 186 9.64 -24.05 17.09
CA ALA A 186 9.42 -24.83 18.30
C ALA A 186 10.73 -25.45 18.81
N HIS A 187 10.78 -25.69 20.12
CA HIS A 187 11.82 -26.49 20.77
C HIS A 187 11.16 -27.72 21.41
N GLY A 188 11.31 -28.88 20.79
CA GLY A 188 10.59 -30.09 21.19
C GLY A 188 9.08 -29.94 20.98
N ASP A 189 8.32 -30.15 22.04
CA ASP A 189 6.85 -30.09 22.06
C ASP A 189 6.29 -28.68 22.34
N LYS A 190 7.15 -27.66 22.45
CA LYS A 190 6.75 -26.29 22.80
C LYS A 190 7.07 -25.28 21.72
N CYS A 191 6.07 -24.51 21.31
CA CYS A 191 6.26 -23.32 20.49
C CYS A 191 7.12 -22.29 21.24
N THR A 192 8.04 -21.65 20.52
CA THR A 192 8.81 -20.51 21.04
C THR A 192 8.02 -19.20 21.00
N GLY A 193 6.87 -19.18 20.31
CA GLY A 193 6.12 -17.96 20.01
C GLY A 193 6.53 -17.29 18.70
N LEU A 194 7.67 -17.65 18.13
CA LEU A 194 8.13 -17.07 16.86
C LEU A 194 7.43 -17.74 15.68
N LEU A 195 6.71 -16.93 14.91
CA LEU A 195 5.98 -17.29 13.71
C LEU A 195 6.61 -16.58 12.52
N ILE A 196 6.82 -17.31 11.43
CA ILE A 196 7.48 -16.81 10.22
C ILE A 196 6.52 -16.94 9.03
N ASP A 197 6.39 -15.84 8.27
CA ASP A 197 5.55 -15.72 7.06
C ASP A 197 4.12 -16.24 7.25
N ASN A 198 3.70 -17.24 6.47
CA ASN A 198 2.33 -17.74 6.48
C ASN A 198 1.90 -18.32 7.85
N ALA A 199 2.85 -18.69 8.71
CA ALA A 199 2.54 -19.13 10.08
C ALA A 199 1.94 -18.01 10.95
N MET A 200 2.02 -16.76 10.51
CA MET A 200 1.40 -15.61 11.17
C MET A 200 -0.10 -15.49 10.85
N GLU A 201 -0.58 -16.04 9.74
CA GLU A 201 -1.96 -15.87 9.25
C GLU A 201 -3.03 -16.33 10.25
N PRO A 202 -2.90 -17.49 10.94
CA PRO A 202 -3.92 -17.91 11.90
C PRO A 202 -4.17 -16.88 13.01
N ILE A 203 -3.11 -16.20 13.49
CA ILE A 203 -3.28 -15.10 14.47
C ILE A 203 -3.91 -13.88 13.81
N LYS A 204 -3.44 -13.47 12.62
CA LYS A 204 -4.00 -12.31 11.91
C LYS A 204 -5.51 -12.42 11.68
N ASN A 205 -6.01 -13.63 11.45
CA ASN A 205 -7.43 -13.91 11.21
C ASN A 205 -8.31 -13.78 12.46
N ILE A 206 -7.74 -13.86 13.66
CA ILE A 206 -8.47 -13.71 14.93
C ILE A 206 -8.19 -12.37 15.61
N LEU A 207 -7.40 -11.49 14.99
CA LEU A 207 -7.19 -10.14 15.52
C LEU A 207 -8.54 -9.40 15.54
N PRO A 208 -8.79 -8.56 16.56
CA PRO A 208 -10.04 -7.83 16.66
C PRO A 208 -10.26 -6.96 15.42
N GLU A 209 -11.48 -6.99 14.90
CA GLU A 209 -11.91 -6.02 13.89
C GLU A 209 -11.70 -4.60 14.44
N LYS A 210 -11.29 -3.69 13.56
CA LYS A 210 -11.01 -2.31 13.93
C LYS A 210 -12.29 -1.50 13.75
N ASP A 211 -12.72 -0.85 14.82
CA ASP A 211 -13.89 0.03 14.75
C ASP A 211 -13.62 1.25 13.83
N PRO A 212 -14.67 1.94 13.38
CA PRO A 212 -14.52 3.08 12.49
C PRO A 212 -13.68 4.23 13.05
N GLU A 213 -13.68 4.44 14.38
CA GLU A 213 -12.91 5.51 15.02
C GLU A 213 -11.42 5.21 14.97
N PHE A 214 -11.02 3.97 15.28
CA PHE A 214 -9.65 3.50 15.13
C PHE A 214 -9.16 3.66 13.69
N LEU A 215 -9.99 3.31 12.70
CA LEU A 215 -9.64 3.45 11.28
C LEU A 215 -9.49 4.90 10.84
N ALA A 216 -10.33 5.80 11.36
CA ALA A 216 -10.18 7.23 11.12
C ALA A 216 -8.87 7.78 11.68
N GLN A 217 -8.48 7.38 12.89
CA GLN A 217 -7.19 7.74 13.49
C GLN A 217 -6.01 7.15 12.70
N ALA A 218 -6.12 5.90 12.25
CA ALA A 218 -5.12 5.22 11.43
C ALA A 218 -4.93 5.95 10.08
N LEU A 219 -6.02 6.31 9.40
CA LEU A 219 -5.97 7.10 8.17
C LEU A 219 -5.33 8.47 8.43
N GLN A 220 -5.75 9.19 9.47
CA GLN A 220 -5.16 10.48 9.82
C GLN A 220 -3.63 10.37 10.00
N ARG A 221 -3.18 9.35 10.73
CA ARG A 221 -1.75 9.12 10.98
C ARG A 221 -0.98 8.79 9.71
N ALA A 222 -1.51 7.91 8.86
CA ALA A 222 -0.89 7.54 7.58
C ALA A 222 -0.78 8.75 6.64
N GLN A 223 -1.84 9.54 6.53
CA GLN A 223 -1.89 10.75 5.68
C GLN A 223 -0.87 11.79 6.11
N GLN A 224 -0.80 12.08 7.41
CA GLN A 224 0.17 13.05 7.96
C GLN A 224 1.59 12.64 7.63
N GLU A 225 1.93 11.36 7.80
CA GLU A 225 3.28 10.90 7.51
C GLU A 225 3.59 10.96 6.00
N CYS A 226 2.66 10.53 5.15
CA CYS A 226 2.84 10.62 3.69
C CYS A 226 3.09 12.07 3.25
N LEU A 227 2.22 13.00 3.66
CA LEU A 227 2.33 14.40 3.30
C LEU A 227 3.62 15.05 3.81
N ARG A 228 4.10 14.65 5.01
CA ARG A 228 5.37 15.12 5.57
C ARG A 228 6.58 14.75 4.69
N HIS A 229 6.49 13.66 3.94
CA HIS A 229 7.51 13.22 2.98
C HIS A 229 7.21 13.65 1.53
N GLY A 230 6.17 14.45 1.31
CA GLY A 230 5.78 14.91 -0.03
C GLY A 230 5.01 13.89 -0.86
N LEU A 231 4.56 12.78 -0.27
CA LEU A 231 3.65 11.82 -0.91
C LEU A 231 2.24 12.42 -0.94
N THR A 232 1.73 12.67 -2.15
CA THR A 232 0.40 13.26 -2.38
C THR A 232 -0.57 12.28 -3.04
N SER A 233 -0.09 11.11 -3.45
CA SER A 233 -0.93 10.01 -3.89
C SER A 233 -0.28 8.65 -3.62
N VAL A 234 -1.13 7.64 -3.44
CA VAL A 234 -0.72 6.28 -3.09
C VAL A 234 -1.55 5.23 -3.82
N GLN A 235 -0.93 4.08 -4.06
CA GLN A 235 -1.58 2.85 -4.52
C GLN A 235 -1.63 1.88 -3.34
N ASP A 236 -2.78 1.81 -2.65
CA ASP A 236 -2.95 1.02 -1.43
C ASP A 236 -3.39 -0.40 -1.78
N ALA A 237 -2.54 -1.39 -1.51
CA ALA A 237 -2.70 -2.76 -2.00
C ALA A 237 -3.35 -3.69 -0.96
N GLY A 238 -4.40 -4.39 -1.38
CA GLY A 238 -4.95 -5.55 -0.65
C GLY A 238 -5.89 -5.19 0.49
N LEU A 239 -6.84 -4.28 0.25
CA LEU A 239 -7.79 -3.82 1.26
C LEU A 239 -8.96 -4.80 1.43
N LYS A 240 -9.37 -4.97 2.68
CA LYS A 240 -10.61 -5.65 3.09
C LYS A 240 -11.81 -4.70 3.08
N ASP A 241 -13.01 -5.25 3.14
CA ASP A 241 -14.28 -4.52 3.03
C ASP A 241 -14.39 -3.34 4.00
N TYR A 242 -14.03 -3.55 5.28
CA TYR A 242 -14.07 -2.50 6.30
C TYR A 242 -13.06 -1.36 6.04
N GLN A 243 -11.94 -1.67 5.40
CA GLN A 243 -10.91 -0.67 5.04
C GLN A 243 -11.38 0.19 3.86
N LEU A 244 -12.02 -0.44 2.88
CA LEU A 244 -12.66 0.27 1.76
C LEU A 244 -13.79 1.18 2.25
N ALA A 245 -14.59 0.70 3.22
CA ALA A 245 -15.64 1.50 3.86
C ALA A 245 -15.07 2.72 4.62
N ALA A 246 -13.94 2.56 5.30
CA ALA A 246 -13.24 3.66 5.97
C ALA A 246 -12.75 4.72 4.97
N LEU A 247 -12.18 4.31 3.84
CA LEU A 247 -11.76 5.24 2.77
C LEU A 247 -12.96 5.98 2.15
N LYS A 248 -14.06 5.26 1.85
CA LYS A 248 -15.30 5.87 1.34
C LYS A 248 -15.86 6.88 2.34
N THR A 249 -15.83 6.57 3.63
CA THR A 249 -16.24 7.49 4.72
C THR A 249 -15.35 8.73 4.76
N ALA A 250 -14.03 8.55 4.78
CA ALA A 250 -13.07 9.66 4.83
C ALA A 250 -13.19 10.59 3.61
N LYS A 251 -13.44 10.02 2.43
CA LYS A 251 -13.77 10.80 1.24
C LYS A 251 -15.06 11.59 1.41
N ALA A 252 -16.15 10.94 1.86
CA ALA A 252 -17.45 11.58 2.00
C ALA A 252 -17.43 12.74 3.02
N SER A 253 -16.57 12.67 4.04
CA SER A 253 -16.35 13.74 5.02
C SER A 253 -15.33 14.80 4.59
N GLY A 254 -14.69 14.67 3.43
CA GLY A 254 -13.64 15.58 2.97
C GLY A 254 -12.34 15.49 3.78
N SER A 255 -12.12 14.39 4.50
CA SER A 255 -10.95 14.15 5.35
C SER A 255 -9.89 13.26 4.70
N LEU A 256 -9.86 13.24 3.36
CA LEU A 256 -8.92 12.48 2.53
C LEU A 256 -8.04 13.43 1.67
N PRO A 257 -7.08 14.16 2.26
CA PRO A 257 -6.22 15.10 1.53
C PRO A 257 -5.21 14.45 0.57
N ILE A 258 -5.04 13.12 0.62
CA ILE A 258 -4.16 12.36 -0.26
C ILE A 258 -4.99 11.59 -1.29
N ARG A 259 -4.55 11.52 -2.55
CA ARG A 259 -5.26 10.70 -3.55
C ARG A 259 -4.94 9.22 -3.35
N VAL A 260 -5.96 8.36 -3.29
CA VAL A 260 -5.81 6.93 -3.04
C VAL A 260 -6.35 6.13 -4.21
N ASN A 261 -5.50 5.28 -4.80
CA ASN A 261 -5.95 4.17 -5.64
C ASN A 261 -5.91 2.89 -4.79
N ALA A 262 -7.08 2.41 -4.37
CA ALA A 262 -7.20 1.24 -3.52
C ALA A 262 -7.43 -0.02 -4.35
N MET A 263 -6.66 -1.06 -4.04
CA MET A 263 -6.79 -2.39 -4.62
C MET A 263 -7.51 -3.30 -3.64
N ILE A 264 -8.63 -3.87 -4.05
CA ILE A 264 -9.42 -4.83 -3.27
C ILE A 264 -8.57 -6.10 -3.09
N SER A 265 -8.52 -6.69 -1.89
CA SER A 265 -7.88 -8.00 -1.73
C SER A 265 -8.65 -9.07 -2.51
N ALA A 266 -7.96 -9.93 -3.25
CA ALA A 266 -8.57 -11.10 -3.89
C ALA A 266 -9.18 -12.10 -2.88
N THR A 267 -8.82 -11.99 -1.61
CA THR A 267 -9.36 -12.79 -0.50
C THR A 267 -10.41 -12.04 0.33
N ALA A 268 -10.86 -10.86 -0.12
CA ALA A 268 -11.93 -10.14 0.55
C ALA A 268 -13.25 -10.91 0.46
N ASN A 269 -13.97 -11.03 1.58
CA ASN A 269 -15.25 -11.75 1.64
C ASN A 269 -16.27 -11.17 0.65
N GLY A 270 -16.30 -9.85 0.49
CA GLY A 270 -17.20 -9.14 -0.43
C GLY A 270 -16.69 -8.98 -1.87
N LEU A 271 -15.60 -9.65 -2.29
CA LEU A 271 -14.98 -9.40 -3.60
C LEU A 271 -15.98 -9.43 -4.77
N TYR A 272 -16.74 -10.52 -4.92
CA TYR A 272 -17.65 -10.65 -6.07
C TYR A 272 -18.81 -9.65 -6.02
N SER A 273 -19.31 -9.31 -4.84
CA SER A 273 -20.30 -8.24 -4.69
C SER A 273 -19.72 -6.88 -5.10
N LEU A 274 -18.45 -6.60 -4.76
CA LEU A 274 -17.75 -5.39 -5.21
C LEU A 274 -17.50 -5.37 -6.71
N LEU A 275 -17.26 -6.54 -7.34
CA LEU A 275 -17.16 -6.65 -8.80
C LEU A 275 -18.51 -6.37 -9.47
N GLU A 276 -19.61 -6.86 -8.91
CA GLU A 276 -20.97 -6.59 -9.40
C GLU A 276 -21.36 -5.11 -9.27
N GLU A 277 -20.95 -4.44 -8.18
CA GLU A 277 -21.13 -2.99 -8.01
C GLU A 277 -20.38 -2.15 -9.05
N GLY A 278 -19.28 -2.68 -9.58
CA GLY A 278 -18.41 -2.01 -10.54
C GLY A 278 -17.39 -1.07 -9.90
N PRO A 279 -16.47 -0.50 -10.71
CA PRO A 279 -15.43 0.38 -10.20
C PRO A 279 -15.97 1.67 -9.55
N TYR A 280 -15.40 2.06 -8.42
CA TYR A 280 -15.63 3.36 -7.80
C TYR A 280 -14.56 4.35 -8.27
N ILE A 281 -14.93 5.46 -8.90
CA ILE A 281 -13.97 6.43 -9.47
C ILE A 281 -14.36 7.86 -9.07
N SER A 282 -13.46 8.53 -8.37
CA SER A 282 -13.49 9.99 -8.11
C SER A 282 -12.08 10.59 -8.20
N ASP A 283 -11.98 11.92 -8.06
CA ASP A 283 -10.72 12.66 -8.19
C ASP A 283 -9.63 12.28 -7.15
N ASP A 284 -10.08 11.82 -5.99
CA ASP A 284 -9.30 11.57 -4.76
C ASP A 284 -9.32 10.10 -4.30
N LEU A 285 -10.30 9.30 -4.73
CA LEU A 285 -10.42 7.89 -4.39
C LEU A 285 -10.83 7.09 -5.63
N THR A 286 -10.01 6.11 -5.97
CA THR A 286 -10.31 5.15 -7.02
C THR A 286 -10.24 3.74 -6.44
N ILE A 287 -11.26 2.92 -6.69
CA ILE A 287 -11.32 1.49 -6.35
C ILE A 287 -11.66 0.78 -7.66
N ARG A 288 -10.64 0.35 -8.40
CA ARG A 288 -10.81 -0.26 -9.73
C ARG A 288 -9.83 -1.41 -9.99
N SER A 289 -9.21 -1.93 -8.94
CA SER A 289 -8.16 -2.93 -9.06
C SER A 289 -8.32 -3.99 -7.96
N VAL A 290 -7.91 -5.22 -8.27
CA VAL A 290 -7.87 -6.35 -7.35
C VAL A 290 -6.40 -6.75 -7.16
N LYS A 291 -5.95 -6.79 -5.91
CA LYS A 291 -4.62 -7.27 -5.52
C LYS A 291 -4.67 -8.78 -5.30
N VAL A 292 -3.83 -9.49 -6.04
CA VAL A 292 -3.61 -10.94 -5.91
C VAL A 292 -2.19 -11.18 -5.40
N TYR A 293 -2.01 -12.24 -4.61
CA TYR A 293 -0.69 -12.76 -4.27
C TYR A 293 -0.45 -14.00 -5.12
N GLY A 294 0.50 -13.94 -6.05
CA GLY A 294 0.86 -15.05 -6.95
C GLY A 294 1.87 -16.01 -6.32
N ASP A 295 2.80 -15.51 -5.54
CA ASP A 295 3.80 -16.28 -4.78
C ASP A 295 4.16 -15.61 -3.43
N GLY A 296 5.19 -16.13 -2.76
CA GLY A 296 5.77 -15.55 -1.55
C GLY A 296 7.01 -14.68 -1.83
N ALA A 297 7.84 -14.49 -0.81
CA ALA A 297 9.07 -13.69 -0.92
C ALA A 297 10.33 -14.54 -1.04
N LEU A 298 11.40 -13.96 -1.61
CA LEU A 298 12.71 -14.62 -1.69
C LEU A 298 13.33 -14.87 -0.32
N GLY A 299 13.19 -13.93 0.62
CA GLY A 299 13.80 -14.04 1.95
C GLY A 299 13.31 -15.25 2.75
N SER A 300 12.07 -15.67 2.50
CA SER A 300 11.44 -16.84 3.11
C SER A 300 11.46 -18.09 2.25
N ARG A 301 12.07 -18.01 1.06
CA ARG A 301 12.03 -19.03 0.01
C ARG A 301 10.61 -19.43 -0.41
N GLY A 302 9.70 -18.46 -0.37
CA GLY A 302 8.31 -18.62 -0.80
C GLY A 302 8.05 -18.17 -2.24
N ALA A 303 8.91 -17.32 -2.81
CA ALA A 303 8.78 -16.88 -4.21
C ALA A 303 8.95 -18.08 -5.16
N ALA A 304 8.07 -18.21 -6.15
CA ALA A 304 8.02 -19.39 -7.00
C ALA A 304 9.03 -19.26 -8.16
N LEU A 305 10.02 -20.14 -8.18
CA LEU A 305 11.10 -20.14 -9.15
C LEU A 305 10.94 -21.27 -10.17
N LEU A 306 11.44 -21.06 -11.39
CA LEU A 306 11.49 -22.11 -12.42
C LEU A 306 12.50 -23.22 -12.06
N GLU A 307 13.57 -22.85 -11.36
CA GLU A 307 14.61 -23.74 -10.86
C GLU A 307 14.70 -23.66 -9.33
N PRO A 308 15.15 -24.72 -8.63
CA PRO A 308 15.26 -24.68 -7.17
C PRO A 308 16.16 -23.58 -6.62
N TYR A 309 15.90 -23.19 -5.37
CA TYR A 309 16.72 -22.22 -4.65
C TYR A 309 18.16 -22.74 -4.50
N SER A 310 19.14 -21.89 -4.82
CA SER A 310 20.56 -22.26 -4.74
C SER A 310 21.04 -22.65 -3.33
N ASP A 311 20.34 -22.19 -2.30
CA ASP A 311 20.63 -22.45 -0.89
C ASP A 311 19.58 -23.38 -0.21
N ASP A 312 18.66 -23.93 -1.00
CA ASP A 312 17.65 -24.91 -0.61
C ASP A 312 17.22 -25.73 -1.84
N PRO A 313 18.06 -26.67 -2.32
CA PRO A 313 17.92 -27.31 -3.64
C PRO A 313 16.67 -28.17 -3.83
N GLU A 314 15.93 -28.47 -2.77
CA GLU A 314 14.68 -29.25 -2.80
C GLU A 314 13.44 -28.34 -2.82
N ASN A 315 13.63 -27.02 -2.85
CA ASN A 315 12.57 -26.03 -2.76
C ASN A 315 12.60 -25.12 -3.98
N SER A 316 11.45 -24.88 -4.60
CA SER A 316 11.28 -23.92 -5.71
C SER A 316 10.22 -22.87 -5.40
N GLY A 317 9.87 -22.70 -4.12
CA GLY A 317 8.82 -21.80 -3.65
C GLY A 317 7.41 -22.34 -3.95
N LEU A 318 6.44 -21.43 -3.94
CA LEU A 318 5.04 -21.81 -4.08
C LEU A 318 4.23 -20.79 -4.87
N LEU A 319 3.52 -21.29 -5.87
CA LEU A 319 2.40 -20.58 -6.47
C LEU A 319 1.19 -20.63 -5.53
N MET A 320 0.67 -19.45 -5.20
CA MET A 320 -0.48 -19.28 -4.31
C MET A 320 -1.81 -19.52 -5.04
N PHE A 321 -1.79 -19.51 -6.38
CA PHE A 321 -2.93 -19.79 -7.24
C PHE A 321 -2.55 -20.86 -8.27
N THR A 322 -3.53 -21.70 -8.61
CA THR A 322 -3.46 -22.47 -9.86
C THR A 322 -3.70 -21.54 -11.05
N GLU A 323 -3.22 -21.92 -12.24
CA GLU A 323 -3.47 -21.15 -13.46
C GLU A 323 -4.98 -20.99 -13.71
N ASP A 324 -5.75 -22.08 -13.58
CA ASP A 324 -7.21 -22.07 -13.76
C ASP A 324 -7.90 -21.10 -12.80
N SER A 325 -7.52 -21.11 -11.51
CA SER A 325 -8.12 -20.22 -10.51
C SER A 325 -7.76 -18.75 -10.76
N LEU A 326 -6.52 -18.47 -11.17
CA LEU A 326 -6.08 -17.12 -11.50
C LEU A 326 -6.77 -16.61 -12.77
N LEU A 327 -6.88 -17.47 -13.80
CA LEU A 327 -7.57 -17.17 -15.05
C LEU A 327 -9.06 -16.90 -14.83
N ALA A 328 -9.73 -17.70 -14.00
CA ALA A 328 -11.14 -17.50 -13.66
C ALA A 328 -11.37 -16.15 -12.96
N LEU A 329 -10.53 -15.82 -11.98
CA LEU A 329 -10.57 -14.52 -11.30
C LEU A 329 -10.30 -13.38 -12.29
N ALA A 330 -9.28 -13.51 -13.13
CA ALA A 330 -8.93 -12.51 -14.13
C ALA A 330 -10.09 -12.24 -15.10
N LYS A 331 -10.74 -13.29 -15.63
CA LYS A 331 -11.92 -13.12 -16.49
C LYS A 331 -13.07 -12.42 -15.78
N ALA A 332 -13.31 -12.74 -14.50
CA ALA A 332 -14.35 -12.08 -13.71
C ALA A 332 -14.04 -10.59 -13.50
N CYS A 333 -12.79 -10.25 -13.16
CA CYS A 333 -12.35 -8.86 -13.01
C CYS A 333 -12.45 -8.09 -14.33
N ASP A 334 -12.02 -8.69 -15.45
CA ASP A 334 -12.08 -8.05 -16.76
C ASP A 334 -13.52 -7.75 -17.19
N ALA A 335 -14.43 -8.72 -17.01
CA ALA A 335 -15.86 -8.55 -17.28
C ALA A 335 -16.50 -7.44 -16.43
N ALA A 336 -16.01 -7.24 -15.21
CA ALA A 336 -16.45 -6.19 -14.30
C ALA A 336 -15.71 -4.84 -14.49
N GLY A 337 -14.75 -4.75 -15.41
CA GLY A 337 -13.97 -3.52 -15.65
C GLY A 337 -12.91 -3.23 -14.59
N PHE A 338 -12.49 -4.23 -13.82
CA PHE A 338 -11.42 -4.13 -12.83
C PHE A 338 -10.05 -4.53 -13.40
N GLN A 339 -9.01 -3.89 -12.87
CA GLN A 339 -7.63 -4.30 -13.09
C GLN A 339 -7.25 -5.45 -12.18
N VAL A 340 -6.42 -6.37 -12.66
CA VAL A 340 -5.74 -7.34 -11.78
C VAL A 340 -4.30 -6.89 -11.60
N CYS A 341 -3.87 -6.88 -10.35
CA CYS A 341 -2.56 -6.45 -9.89
C CYS A 341 -1.96 -7.60 -9.08
N VAL A 342 -1.05 -8.38 -9.66
CA VAL A 342 -0.55 -9.62 -9.03
C VAL A 342 0.84 -9.38 -8.44
N HIS A 343 1.02 -9.67 -7.16
CA HIS A 343 2.36 -9.86 -6.59
C HIS A 343 2.99 -11.10 -7.19
N ALA A 344 4.11 -10.91 -7.90
CA ALA A 344 4.92 -11.99 -8.43
C ALA A 344 6.40 -11.61 -8.29
N ILE A 345 7.12 -12.34 -7.43
CA ILE A 345 8.55 -12.11 -7.20
C ILE A 345 9.39 -13.07 -8.04
N GLY A 346 9.10 -14.37 -7.99
CA GLY A 346 9.84 -15.39 -8.71
C GLY A 346 9.47 -15.48 -10.19
N ASP A 347 10.38 -16.00 -11.00
CA ASP A 347 10.20 -16.10 -12.46
C ASP A 347 9.06 -17.04 -12.86
N ALA A 348 8.85 -18.15 -12.14
CA ALA A 348 7.69 -19.02 -12.39
C ALA A 348 6.35 -18.31 -12.10
N ALA A 349 6.29 -17.49 -11.05
CA ALA A 349 5.10 -16.68 -10.76
C ALA A 349 4.87 -15.60 -11.83
N ASN A 350 5.93 -14.90 -12.25
CA ASN A 350 5.83 -13.91 -13.32
C ASN A 350 5.31 -14.54 -14.62
N ARG A 351 5.83 -15.71 -15.00
CA ARG A 351 5.35 -16.46 -16.17
C ARG A 351 3.88 -16.83 -16.08
N GLN A 352 3.44 -17.42 -14.96
CA GLN A 352 2.02 -17.75 -14.77
C GLN A 352 1.12 -16.51 -14.93
N VAL A 353 1.53 -15.37 -14.40
CA VAL A 353 0.75 -14.13 -14.52
C VAL A 353 0.70 -13.62 -15.95
N LEU A 354 1.83 -13.66 -16.67
CA LEU A 354 1.90 -13.26 -18.07
C LEU A 354 1.03 -14.14 -18.97
N ASP A 355 1.06 -15.46 -18.77
CA ASP A 355 0.24 -16.43 -19.51
C ASP A 355 -1.26 -16.15 -19.31
N VAL A 356 -1.68 -15.86 -18.06
CA VAL A 356 -3.07 -15.47 -17.77
C VAL A 356 -3.42 -14.12 -18.40
N TYR A 357 -2.51 -13.14 -18.34
CA TYR A 357 -2.74 -11.81 -18.89
C TYR A 357 -2.85 -11.85 -20.42
N GLU A 358 -2.05 -12.67 -21.10
CA GLU A 358 -2.13 -12.87 -22.55
C GLU A 358 -3.52 -13.40 -22.95
N GLN A 359 -4.00 -14.43 -22.23
CA GLN A 359 -5.30 -15.06 -22.51
C GLN A 359 -6.49 -14.10 -22.32
N VAL A 360 -6.42 -13.18 -21.35
CA VAL A 360 -7.53 -12.28 -20.99
C VAL A 360 -7.48 -10.94 -21.70
N LEU A 361 -6.30 -10.31 -21.79
CA LEU A 361 -6.19 -8.93 -22.26
C LEU A 361 -6.18 -8.80 -23.78
N GLN A 362 -5.65 -9.82 -24.47
CA GLN A 362 -5.62 -9.99 -25.93
C GLN A 362 -5.25 -8.73 -26.74
N GLY A 363 -4.04 -8.73 -27.29
CA GLY A 363 -3.59 -7.63 -28.17
C GLY A 363 -3.46 -6.28 -27.46
N ALA A 364 -3.34 -5.22 -28.26
CA ALA A 364 -3.15 -3.87 -27.73
C ALA A 364 -4.39 -3.37 -26.99
N ASN A 365 -4.22 -3.01 -25.72
CA ASN A 365 -5.28 -2.52 -24.86
C ASN A 365 -4.75 -1.40 -23.94
N ASN A 366 -5.66 -0.71 -23.25
CA ASN A 366 -5.32 0.31 -22.24
C ASN A 366 -5.84 -0.08 -20.84
N LYS A 367 -5.98 -1.39 -20.57
CA LYS A 367 -6.48 -1.90 -19.28
C LYS A 367 -5.46 -1.72 -18.17
N ARG A 368 -4.16 -1.65 -18.50
CA ARG A 368 -3.05 -1.33 -17.57
C ARG A 368 -3.05 -2.23 -16.32
N TRP A 369 -3.24 -3.52 -16.52
CA TRP A 369 -3.02 -4.52 -15.47
C TRP A 369 -1.54 -4.56 -15.11
N ARG A 370 -1.23 -5.02 -13.89
CA ARG A 370 0.11 -4.86 -13.32
C ARG A 370 0.64 -6.14 -12.72
N ILE A 371 1.95 -6.27 -12.79
CA ILE A 371 2.70 -7.20 -11.95
C ILE A 371 3.41 -6.34 -10.90
N GLU A 372 3.18 -6.66 -9.64
CA GLU A 372 3.76 -5.99 -8.50
C GLU A 372 5.07 -6.70 -8.12
N HIS A 373 6.10 -5.92 -7.75
CA HIS A 373 7.49 -6.35 -7.54
C HIS A 373 8.25 -6.72 -8.82
N CYS A 374 7.83 -7.79 -9.51
CA CYS A 374 8.44 -8.23 -10.77
C CYS A 374 9.98 -8.35 -10.66
N GLN A 375 10.44 -8.98 -9.58
CA GLN A 375 11.84 -8.93 -9.15
C GLN A 375 12.75 -9.88 -9.94
N ILE A 376 12.27 -11.09 -10.27
CA ILE A 376 12.96 -12.06 -11.10
C ILE A 376 12.06 -12.36 -12.29
N ILE A 377 12.56 -12.05 -13.49
CA ILE A 377 11.87 -12.31 -14.76
C ILE A 377 12.78 -13.17 -15.60
N HIS A 378 12.25 -14.26 -16.16
CA HIS A 378 12.99 -15.06 -17.11
C HIS A 378 13.22 -14.27 -18.41
N PRO A 379 14.40 -14.33 -19.06
CA PRO A 379 14.66 -13.57 -20.28
C PRO A 379 13.62 -13.72 -21.40
N ASP A 380 13.06 -14.92 -21.55
CA ASP A 380 12.00 -15.22 -22.53
C ASP A 380 10.67 -14.49 -22.26
N ASP A 381 10.48 -13.96 -21.04
CA ASP A 381 9.24 -13.31 -20.60
C ASP A 381 9.33 -11.77 -20.69
N MET A 382 10.44 -11.21 -21.18
CA MET A 382 10.65 -9.75 -21.29
C MET A 382 10.22 -9.13 -22.63
N SER A 383 9.82 -9.93 -23.63
CA SER A 383 9.60 -9.49 -25.01
C SER A 383 8.14 -9.33 -25.42
#